data_AF-A0A1Y4SH20-F1
#
_entry.id   AF-A0A1Y4SH20-F1
#
_cell.length_a   1.000
_cell.length_b   1.000
_cell.length_c   1.000
_cell.angle_alpha   90.00
_cell.angle_beta   90.00
_cell.angle_gamma   90.00
#
_symmetry.space_group_name_H-M   'P 1'
#
loop_
_entity.id
_entity.type
_entity.pdbx_description
1 polymer ?
#
loop_
_entity_poly.entity_id
_entity_poly.type
_entity_poly.pdbx_seq_one_letter_code
_entity_poly.pdbx_strand_id
1 'polypeptide(L)' 'MDESNISYIKKQYTMHWKQRLLSENIQLDSSLVFQCFFHFKRQFMQIKCTPNILYNLTHIA' A
#
# COMPACT_ATOMS: atom_id res chain seq x y z
N MET A 1 9.19 -0.18 18.37
CA MET A 1 8.21 0.67 17.68
C MET A 1 7.72 1.71 18.67
N ASP A 2 8.02 2.95 18.39
CA ASP A 2 7.70 4.17 19.12
C ASP A 2 6.32 4.72 18.71
N GLU A 3 5.65 5.40 19.63
CA GLU A 3 4.31 5.97 19.43
C GLU A 3 4.26 6.99 18.28
N SER A 4 5.36 7.72 18.06
CA SER A 4 5.58 8.61 16.93
C SER A 4 5.45 7.89 15.58
N ASN A 5 5.99 6.68 15.46
CA ASN A 5 5.89 5.89 14.24
C ASN A 5 4.45 5.41 13.97
N ILE A 6 3.70 5.04 15.00
CA ILE A 6 2.29 4.65 14.85
C ILE A 6 1.44 5.86 14.43
N SER A 7 1.64 7.01 15.06
CA SER A 7 0.96 8.25 14.72
C SER A 7 1.26 8.67 13.27
N TYR A 8 2.52 8.56 12.86
CA TYR A 8 2.93 8.81 11.48
C TYR A 8 2.22 7.87 10.50
N ILE A 9 2.21 6.56 10.76
CA ILE A 9 1.53 5.58 9.89
C ILE A 9 0.04 5.89 9.78
N LYS A 10 -0.66 6.15 10.90
CA LYS A 10 -2.08 6.51 10.90
C LYS A 10 -2.36 7.78 10.09
N LYS A 11 -1.48 8.79 10.20
CA LYS A 11 -1.56 10.03 9.43
C LYS A 11 -1.39 9.76 7.93
N GLN A 12 -0.35 9.03 7.53
CA GLN A 12 -0.12 8.69 6.11
C GLN A 12 -1.27 7.87 5.53
N TYR A 13 -1.81 6.91 6.29
CA TYR A 13 -2.97 6.12 5.89
C TYR A 13 -4.18 7.03 5.63
N THR A 14 -4.52 7.89 6.59
CA THR A 14 -5.69 8.76 6.50
C THR A 14 -5.57 9.77 5.36
N MET A 15 -4.38 10.35 5.16
CA MET A 15 -4.12 11.37 4.15
C MET A 15 -4.07 10.80 2.72
N HIS A 16 -3.57 9.58 2.53
CA HIS A 16 -3.22 9.10 1.18
C HIS A 16 -3.89 7.79 0.77
N TRP A 17 -4.27 6.93 1.72
CA TRP A 17 -4.74 5.57 1.40
C TRP A 17 -6.20 5.33 1.72
N LYS A 18 -6.75 5.92 2.77
CA LYS A 18 -8.17 5.73 3.16
C LYS A 18 -9.12 6.00 2.00
N GLN A 19 -8.98 7.14 1.32
CA GLN A 19 -9.85 7.49 0.19
C GLN A 19 -9.66 6.58 -1.02
N ARG A 20 -8.42 6.10 -1.27
CA ARG A 20 -8.11 5.18 -2.38
C ARG A 20 -8.74 3.81 -2.15
N LEU A 21 -8.59 3.26 -0.94
CA LEU A 21 -9.22 1.98 -0.61
C LEU A 21 -10.75 2.08 -0.71
N LEU A 22 -11.32 3.20 -0.27
CA LEU A 22 -12.76 3.43 -0.36
C LEU A 22 -13.25 3.59 -1.81
N SER A 23 -12.48 4.21 -2.72
CA SER A 23 -12.90 4.38 -4.12
C SER A 23 -13.03 3.05 -4.85
N GLU A 24 -12.16 2.10 -4.52
CA GLU A 24 -12.11 0.78 -5.15
C GLU A 24 -12.77 -0.33 -4.30
N ASN A 25 -13.40 0.03 -3.18
CA ASN A 25 -14.00 -0.90 -2.22
C ASN A 25 -13.05 -2.03 -1.78
N ILE A 26 -11.78 -1.68 -1.54
CA ILE A 26 -10.72 -2.61 -1.13
C ILE A 26 -10.77 -2.83 0.37
N GLN A 27 -10.83 -4.09 0.79
CA GLN A 27 -10.84 -4.48 2.19
C GLN A 27 -9.41 -4.68 2.74
N LEU A 28 -9.24 -4.49 4.05
CA LEU A 28 -7.98 -4.75 4.76
C LEU A 28 -7.88 -6.24 5.12
N ASP A 29 -7.77 -7.09 4.11
CA ASP A 29 -7.62 -8.54 4.24
C ASP A 29 -6.33 -9.06 3.56
N SER A 30 -6.20 -10.38 3.41
CA SER A 30 -5.04 -11.01 2.77
C SER A 30 -4.89 -10.65 1.29
N SER A 31 -5.95 -10.20 0.62
CA SER A 31 -5.95 -9.78 -0.78
C SER A 31 -5.55 -8.32 -0.98
N LEU A 32 -5.41 -7.54 0.11
CA LEU A 32 -5.10 -6.11 0.09
C LEU A 32 -3.93 -5.77 -0.83
N VAL A 33 -2.82 -6.51 -0.73
CA VAL A 33 -1.61 -6.24 -1.54
C VAL A 33 -1.91 -6.42 -3.02
N PHE A 34 -2.57 -7.53 -3.39
CA PHE A 34 -2.95 -7.82 -4.76
C PHE A 34 -3.90 -6.75 -5.32
N GLN A 35 -4.94 -6.38 -4.58
CA GLN A 35 -5.90 -5.37 -5.01
C GLN A 35 -5.23 -3.99 -5.15
N CYS A 36 -4.35 -3.60 -4.22
CA CYS A 36 -3.58 -2.37 -4.32
C CYS A 36 -2.73 -2.34 -5.61
N PHE A 37 -2.05 -3.43 -5.94
CA PHE A 37 -1.30 -3.52 -7.19
C PHE A 37 -2.21 -3.52 -8.41
N PHE A 38 -3.33 -4.21 -8.38
CA PHE A 38 -4.27 -4.28 -9.49
C PHE A 38 -4.79 -2.88 -9.87
N HIS A 39 -5.35 -2.16 -8.89
CA HIS A 39 -6.00 -0.85 -9.07
C HIS A 39 -4.99 0.32 -9.17
N PHE A 40 -3.93 0.32 -8.37
CA PHE A 40 -3.04 1.47 -8.25
C PHE A 40 -1.64 1.27 -8.84
N LYS A 41 -1.30 0.05 -9.26
CA LYS A 41 0.07 -0.35 -9.67
C LYS A 41 1.12 -0.03 -8.59
N ARG A 42 0.70 -0.03 -7.31
CA ARG A 42 1.53 0.32 -6.14
C ARG A 42 1.19 -0.57 -4.95
N GLN A 43 2.18 -0.83 -4.09
CA GLN A 43 1.94 -1.51 -2.83
C GLN A 43 1.13 -0.61 -1.86
N PHE A 44 0.35 -1.23 -0.97
CA PHE A 44 -0.29 -0.56 0.16
C PHE A 44 0.71 0.32 0.94
N MET A 45 0.28 1.51 1.36
CA MET A 45 1.08 2.56 2.02
C MET A 45 2.21 3.18 1.18
N GLN A 46 2.44 2.73 -0.06
CA GLN A 46 3.47 3.30 -0.92
C GLN A 46 3.00 4.58 -1.64
N ILE A 47 3.50 5.73 -1.20
CA ILE A 47 3.14 7.03 -1.78
C ILE A 47 4.02 7.37 -3.00
N LYS A 48 5.30 6.99 -2.97
CA LYS A 48 6.25 7.26 -4.06
C LYS A 48 6.12 6.26 -5.20
N CYS A 49 6.48 6.69 -6.41
CA CYS A 49 6.46 5.86 -7.63
C CYS A 49 7.64 4.87 -7.71
N THR A 50 8.30 4.54 -6.60
CA THR A 50 9.38 3.55 -6.58
C THR A 50 8.77 2.17 -6.61
N PRO A 51 9.01 1.31 -7.62
CA PRO A 51 8.53 -0.07 -7.60
C PRO A 51 8.95 -0.78 -6.32
N ASN A 52 8.08 -1.61 -5.76
CA ASN A 52 8.43 -2.41 -4.59
C ASN A 52 9.52 -3.41 -5.00
N ILE A 53 10.75 -3.18 -4.52
CA ILE A 53 11.92 -3.99 -4.84
C ILE A 53 11.72 -5.46 -4.39
N LEU A 54 10.87 -5.70 -3.40
CA LEU A 54 10.53 -7.05 -2.93
C LEU A 54 9.72 -7.87 -3.94
N TYR A 55 9.05 -7.24 -4.90
CA TYR A 55 8.31 -7.91 -5.98
C TYR A 55 9.09 -8.00 -7.30
N ASN A 56 10.33 -7.48 -7.36
CA ASN A 56 11.17 -7.52 -8.57
C ASN A 56 12.07 -8.76 -8.67
N LEU A 57 11.88 -9.79 -7.83
CA LEU A 57 12.65 -11.04 -7.88
C LEU A 57 11.70 -12.24 -8.03
N THR A 58 11.16 -12.44 -9.23
CA THR A 58 10.74 -13.78 -9.74
C THR A 58 10.39 -13.83 -11.24
N HIS A 59 10.89 -12.89 -12.05
CA HIS A 59 10.89 -13.07 -13.51
C HIS A 59 12.26 -12.74 -14.09
N ILE A 60 13.20 -13.67 -13.91
CA ILE A 60 14.17 -13.99 -14.96
C ILE A 60 14.13 -15.51 -15.11
N ALA A 61 13.69 -15.90 -16.30
CA ALA A 61 13.72 -17.24 -16.86
C ALA A 61 15.16 -17.65 -17.22
#